data_AF-A0A7X9S2J6-F1
#
_entry.id   AF-A0A7X9S2J6-F1
#
_cell.length_a   1.000
_cell.length_b   1.000
_cell.length_c   1.000
_cell.angle_alpha   90.00
_cell.angle_beta   90.00
_cell.angle_gamma   90.00
#
_symmetry.space_group_name_H-M   'P 1'
#
loop_
_entity.id
_entity.type
_entity.pdbx_description
1 polymer ?
#
loop_
_entity_poly.entity_id
_entity_poly.type
_entity_poly.pdbx_seq_one_letter_code
_entity_poly.pdbx_strand_id
1 'polypeptide(L)'
;MKVIKKIICISLGFMLLSGISGCGFDKAKERTPTEVVSQSLDSIKSGDSEKIQDMLSENLPINIKGNSGLKELLPKSSEKMKDSLKKITYNINSENINGDKAVVNVTVNGPDLKELFDTLISDVVKDIKSGELRITKVDIDKISKKYDNKFSELAKNIQTTERTGDIELEKKNGKWVADTDDLCELSVNIDSDDYDNKYEISENDIYKLLGK
;
A
#
# COMPACT_ATOMS: atom_id res chain seq x y z
N MET A 1 8.87 7.53 -22.25
CA MET A 1 7.84 8.49 -21.77
C MET A 1 7.26 7.93 -20.48
N LYS A 2 7.78 8.35 -19.32
CA LYS A 2 7.48 7.80 -17.97
C LYS A 2 6.38 8.59 -17.22
N VAL A 3 5.41 9.16 -17.93
CA VAL A 3 4.63 10.29 -17.38
C VAL A 3 3.15 9.97 -17.09
N ILE A 4 2.72 8.70 -17.16
CA ILE A 4 1.28 8.36 -17.02
C ILE A 4 0.95 7.50 -15.77
N LYS A 5 1.91 7.25 -14.87
CA LYS A 5 1.63 6.47 -13.64
C LYS A 5 1.20 7.28 -12.42
N LYS A 6 1.41 8.60 -12.40
CA LYS A 6 1.15 9.44 -11.20
C LYS A 6 -0.28 10.02 -11.08
N ILE A 7 -1.34 9.39 -11.63
CA ILE A 7 -2.71 9.99 -11.64
C ILE A 7 -3.77 9.12 -10.93
N ILE A 8 -3.42 8.34 -9.89
CA ILE A 8 -4.44 7.68 -9.05
C ILE A 8 -4.11 7.85 -7.56
N CYS A 9 -3.95 9.09 -7.09
CA CYS A 9 -3.88 9.42 -5.65
C CYS A 9 -4.88 10.52 -5.26
N ILE A 10 -6.06 10.58 -5.90
CA ILE A 10 -6.98 11.73 -5.75
C ILE A 10 -8.18 11.46 -4.82
N SER A 11 -8.52 10.22 -4.42
CA SER A 11 -9.77 10.00 -3.66
C SER A 11 -9.66 9.87 -2.13
N LEU A 12 -8.48 9.67 -1.53
CA LEU A 12 -8.36 9.39 -0.09
C LEU A 12 -7.97 10.59 0.80
N GLY A 13 -7.90 11.80 0.23
CA GLY A 13 -7.67 13.05 0.97
C GLY A 13 -8.92 13.83 1.37
N PHE A 14 -10.11 13.45 0.89
CA PHE A 14 -11.29 14.33 0.95
C PHE A 14 -12.23 14.13 2.15
N MET A 15 -12.15 13.00 2.88
CA MET A 15 -13.18 12.67 3.89
C MET A 15 -12.85 13.07 5.33
N LEU A 16 -11.64 13.57 5.61
CA LEU A 16 -11.23 13.94 6.97
C LEU A 16 -11.50 15.41 7.36
N LEU A 17 -12.24 16.19 6.56
CA LEU A 17 -12.43 17.64 6.81
C LEU A 17 -13.88 18.11 7.02
N SER A 18 -14.89 17.24 7.01
CA SER A 18 -16.30 17.66 7.19
C SER A 18 -16.92 17.25 8.52
N GLY A 19 -16.11 17.06 9.56
CA GLY A 19 -16.60 16.74 10.90
C GLY A 19 -15.87 17.54 11.96
N ILE A 20 -16.21 18.83 12.09
CA ILE A 20 -16.37 19.63 13.33
C ILE A 20 -16.54 21.08 12.84
N SER A 21 -17.77 21.40 12.44
CA SER A 21 -18.24 22.78 12.35
C SER A 21 -18.65 23.19 13.77
N GLY A 22 -17.76 23.84 14.52
CA GLY A 22 -18.09 24.29 15.88
C GLY A 22 -16.93 24.94 16.61
N CYS A 23 -16.81 26.27 16.46
CA CYS A 23 -16.10 27.22 17.33
C CYS A 23 -14.57 27.09 17.46
N GLY A 24 -13.85 27.97 16.75
CA GLY A 24 -12.42 28.23 17.00
C GLY A 24 -11.64 28.45 15.70
N PHE A 25 -11.79 29.62 15.10
CA PHE A 25 -11.02 30.05 13.93
C PHE A 25 -9.60 30.47 14.37
N ASP A 26 -8.82 29.53 14.90
CA ASP A 26 -7.39 29.71 15.12
C ASP A 26 -6.64 28.87 14.08
N LYS A 27 -5.75 29.54 13.37
CA LYS A 27 -4.89 29.01 12.31
C LYS A 27 -4.35 27.63 12.70
N ALA A 28 -4.88 26.57 12.09
CA ALA A 28 -4.25 25.25 12.18
C ALA A 28 -2.82 25.42 11.67
N LYS A 29 -1.84 25.30 12.58
CA LYS A 29 -0.41 25.38 12.29
C LYS A 29 -0.13 24.49 11.08
N GLU A 30 0.41 25.07 10.01
CA GLU A 30 0.83 24.29 8.84
C GLU A 30 1.87 23.27 9.32
N ARG A 31 1.65 21.98 9.03
CA ARG A 31 2.57 20.93 9.47
C ARG A 31 3.87 21.03 8.69
N THR A 32 5.01 20.75 9.32
CA THR A 32 6.29 20.61 8.59
C THR A 32 6.32 19.29 7.80
N PRO A 33 7.19 19.16 6.78
CA PRO A 33 7.39 17.89 6.09
C PRO A 33 7.68 16.73 7.06
N THR A 34 8.54 16.95 8.05
CA THR A 34 8.84 15.98 9.12
C THR A 34 7.58 15.59 9.90
N GLU A 35 6.76 16.56 10.33
CA GLU A 35 5.51 16.29 11.05
C GLU A 35 4.54 15.44 10.19
N VAL A 36 4.49 15.67 8.87
CA VAL A 36 3.67 14.88 7.93
C VAL A 36 4.20 13.45 7.78
N VAL A 37 5.51 13.28 7.64
CA VAL A 37 6.14 11.96 7.54
C VAL A 37 5.95 11.16 8.83
N SER A 38 6.23 11.74 10.00
CA SER A 38 6.01 11.08 11.29
C SER A 38 4.55 10.68 11.48
N GLN A 39 3.60 11.57 11.16
CA GLN A 39 2.17 11.25 11.24
C GLN A 39 1.77 10.10 10.30
N SER A 40 2.37 10.02 9.11
CA SER A 40 2.11 8.96 8.14
C SER A 40 2.66 7.62 8.62
N LEU A 41 3.91 7.59 9.11
CA LEU A 41 4.53 6.40 9.68
C LEU A 41 3.81 5.92 10.95
N ASP A 42 3.36 6.84 11.81
CA ASP A 42 2.54 6.53 12.99
C ASP A 42 1.17 5.96 12.58
N SER A 43 0.59 6.47 11.50
CA SER A 43 -0.67 5.94 10.96
C SER A 43 -0.49 4.51 10.44
N ILE A 44 0.60 4.23 9.72
CA ILE A 44 0.94 2.86 9.26
C ILE A 44 1.17 1.94 10.48
N LYS A 45 1.96 2.40 11.45
CA LYS A 45 2.24 1.70 12.70
C LYS A 45 0.99 1.37 13.51
N SER A 46 -0.05 2.21 13.45
CA SER A 46 -1.29 2.00 14.20
C SER A 46 -2.01 0.70 13.82
N GLY A 47 -1.71 0.11 12.66
CA GLY A 47 -2.35 -1.12 12.22
C GLY A 47 -3.78 -0.91 11.70
N ASP A 48 -4.13 0.34 11.36
CA ASP A 48 -5.44 0.70 10.82
C ASP A 48 -5.70 -0.08 9.53
N SER A 49 -6.62 -1.04 9.64
CA SER A 49 -6.77 -2.13 8.68
C SER A 49 -7.36 -1.66 7.36
N GLU A 50 -8.19 -0.61 7.41
CA GLU A 50 -8.75 0.02 6.21
C GLU A 50 -7.65 0.75 5.44
N LYS A 51 -6.80 1.51 6.14
CA LYS A 51 -5.67 2.22 5.52
C LYS A 51 -4.62 1.28 4.96
N ILE A 52 -4.33 0.19 5.66
CA ILE A 52 -3.42 -0.85 5.17
C ILE A 52 -3.97 -1.49 3.91
N GLN A 53 -5.27 -1.81 3.89
CA GLN A 53 -5.91 -2.39 2.73
C GLN A 53 -5.85 -1.43 1.53
N ASP A 54 -6.12 -0.14 1.73
CA ASP A 54 -6.04 0.85 0.66
C ASP A 54 -4.61 1.04 0.17
N MET A 55 -3.64 1.19 1.08
CA MET A 55 -2.21 1.28 0.75
C MET A 55 -1.74 0.07 -0.07
N LEU A 56 -2.10 -1.15 0.34
CA LEU A 56 -1.75 -2.36 -0.41
C LEU A 56 -2.50 -2.43 -1.75
N SER A 57 -3.76 -2.04 -1.80
CA SER A 57 -4.55 -2.12 -3.04
C SER A 57 -4.07 -1.14 -4.10
N GLU A 58 -3.54 0.01 -3.69
CA GLU A 58 -3.00 1.04 -4.58
C GLU A 58 -1.59 0.69 -5.07
N ASN A 59 -0.78 0.04 -4.24
CA ASN A 59 0.63 -0.27 -4.54
C ASN A 59 0.87 -1.68 -5.09
N LEU A 60 -0.08 -2.61 -4.94
CA LEU A 60 0.06 -3.94 -5.53
C LEU A 60 -0.41 -3.94 -6.99
N PRO A 61 0.35 -4.59 -7.89
CA PRO A 61 0.13 -4.62 -9.34
C PRO A 61 -1.09 -5.45 -9.79
N ILE A 62 -1.97 -5.88 -8.90
CA ILE A 62 -3.09 -6.77 -9.25
C ILE A 62 -4.24 -5.95 -9.86
N ASN A 63 -3.92 -5.18 -10.90
CA ASN A 63 -4.89 -4.47 -11.72
C ASN A 63 -5.19 -5.32 -12.96
N ILE A 64 -6.04 -6.34 -12.77
CA ILE A 64 -6.59 -7.08 -13.91
C ILE A 64 -7.58 -6.14 -14.60
N LYS A 65 -7.16 -5.57 -15.74
CA LYS A 65 -7.90 -4.59 -16.55
C LYS A 65 -9.41 -4.88 -16.53
N GLY A 66 -10.17 -4.01 -15.86
CA GLY A 66 -11.63 -3.94 -15.98
C GLY A 66 -12.45 -4.77 -14.97
N ASN A 67 -11.86 -5.34 -13.92
CA ASN A 67 -12.66 -6.02 -12.89
C ASN A 67 -12.20 -5.68 -11.46
N SER A 68 -12.99 -4.85 -10.77
CA SER A 68 -12.77 -4.43 -9.37
C SER A 68 -12.88 -5.57 -8.34
N GLY A 69 -13.33 -6.76 -8.76
CA GLY A 69 -13.53 -7.92 -7.89
C GLY A 69 -12.24 -8.52 -7.31
N LEU A 70 -11.05 -8.23 -7.85
CA LEU A 70 -9.80 -8.72 -7.26
C LEU A 70 -9.34 -7.96 -6.02
N LYS A 71 -9.92 -6.78 -5.73
CA LYS A 71 -9.69 -6.09 -4.44
C LYS A 71 -10.19 -6.95 -3.26
N GLU A 72 -11.15 -7.86 -3.50
CA GLU A 72 -11.64 -8.84 -2.53
C GLU A 72 -10.76 -10.10 -2.40
N LEU A 73 -9.83 -10.31 -3.33
CA LEU A 73 -8.82 -11.36 -3.23
C LEU A 73 -7.59 -10.92 -2.42
N LEU A 74 -7.43 -9.61 -2.23
CA LEU A 74 -6.42 -9.12 -1.30
C LEU A 74 -6.81 -9.55 0.10
N PRO A 75 -5.88 -10.17 0.83
CA PRO A 75 -6.18 -10.75 2.10
C PRO A 75 -6.66 -9.66 3.06
N LYS A 76 -7.76 -9.94 3.79
CA LYS A 76 -8.22 -9.05 4.85
C LYS A 76 -7.12 -9.00 5.89
N SER A 77 -6.50 -7.83 6.07
CA SER A 77 -5.37 -7.58 6.98
C SER A 77 -5.36 -8.54 8.17
N SER A 78 -4.49 -9.56 8.12
CA SER A 78 -4.40 -10.53 9.21
C SER A 78 -3.98 -9.81 10.50
N GLU A 79 -4.44 -10.30 11.65
CA GLU A 79 -3.98 -9.77 12.95
C GLU A 79 -2.44 -9.78 13.05
N LYS A 80 -1.78 -10.77 12.42
CA LYS A 80 -0.32 -10.87 12.33
C LYS A 80 0.32 -9.73 11.55
N MET A 81 -0.30 -9.25 10.48
CA MET A 81 0.18 -8.07 9.77
C MET A 81 0.07 -6.83 10.67
N LYS A 82 -1.06 -6.64 11.35
CA LYS A 82 -1.23 -5.52 12.29
C LYS A 82 -0.19 -5.57 13.41
N ASP A 83 0.05 -6.74 13.98
CA ASP A 83 1.07 -6.94 15.02
C ASP A 83 2.48 -6.64 14.53
N SER A 84 2.77 -6.92 13.25
CA SER A 84 4.07 -6.63 12.64
C SER A 84 4.24 -5.14 12.38
N LEU A 85 3.20 -4.44 11.92
CA LEU A 85 3.22 -2.99 11.71
C LEU A 85 3.38 -2.20 13.01
N LYS A 86 2.76 -2.65 14.11
CA LYS A 86 2.92 -2.03 15.44
C LYS A 86 4.37 -2.02 15.94
N LYS A 87 5.22 -2.91 15.41
CA LYS A 87 6.66 -2.97 15.74
C LYS A 87 7.50 -1.96 14.96
N ILE A 88 6.91 -1.21 14.02
CA ILE A 88 7.63 -0.18 13.28
C ILE A 88 8.23 0.84 14.26
N THR A 89 9.52 1.09 14.07
CA THR A 89 10.26 2.19 14.70
C THR A 89 10.94 2.99 13.61
N TYR A 90 11.05 4.30 13.80
CA TYR A 90 11.72 5.16 12.83
C TYR A 90 12.51 6.26 13.52
N ASN A 91 13.52 6.76 12.81
CA ASN A 91 14.30 7.92 13.17
C ASN A 91 14.32 8.90 11.98
N ILE A 92 13.92 10.15 12.22
CA ILE A 92 14.08 11.22 11.23
C ILE A 92 15.53 11.69 11.28
N ASN A 93 16.24 11.58 10.16
CA ASN A 93 17.65 11.92 10.08
C ASN A 93 17.86 13.38 9.65
N SER A 94 17.10 13.85 8.66
CA SER A 94 17.17 15.22 8.17
C SER A 94 15.91 15.65 7.43
N GLU A 95 15.75 16.97 7.27
CA GLU A 95 14.72 17.61 6.47
C GLU A 95 15.37 18.69 5.59
N ASN A 96 15.02 18.71 4.31
CA ASN A 96 15.43 19.74 3.37
C ASN A 96 14.21 20.27 2.61
N ILE A 97 14.00 21.59 2.64
CA ILE A 97 12.86 22.26 2.01
C ILE A 97 13.38 23.16 0.89
N ASN A 98 12.84 22.98 -0.31
CA ASN A 98 13.12 23.80 -1.48
C ASN A 98 11.81 24.24 -2.15
N GLY A 99 11.29 25.39 -1.72
CA GLY A 99 10.02 25.92 -2.20
C GLY A 99 8.85 25.00 -1.84
N ASP A 100 8.15 24.53 -2.86
CA ASP A 100 6.99 23.62 -2.73
C ASP A 100 7.40 22.14 -2.74
N LYS A 101 8.70 21.83 -2.64
CA LYS A 101 9.22 20.47 -2.51
C LYS A 101 10.00 20.32 -1.22
N ALA A 102 9.94 19.14 -0.63
CA ALA A 102 10.77 18.78 0.51
C ALA A 102 11.23 17.33 0.38
N VAL A 103 12.35 17.03 1.05
CA VAL A 103 12.88 15.69 1.20
C VAL A 103 13.14 15.47 2.68
N VAL A 104 12.60 14.37 3.22
CA VAL A 104 12.84 13.94 4.60
C VAL A 104 13.57 12.62 4.55
N ASN A 105 14.80 12.58 5.07
CA ASN A 105 15.55 11.33 5.18
C ASN A 105 15.17 10.61 6.47
N VAL A 106 14.81 9.34 6.36
CA VAL A 106 14.31 8.52 7.48
C VAL A 106 14.99 7.17 7.50
N THR A 107 15.34 6.71 8.70
CA THR A 107 15.66 5.31 8.95
C THR A 107 14.44 4.63 9.57
N VAL A 108 13.94 3.57 8.95
CA VAL A 108 12.80 2.78 9.41
C VAL A 108 13.24 1.35 9.67
N ASN A 109 12.95 0.82 10.85
CA ASN A 109 12.95 -0.61 11.11
C ASN A 109 11.49 -1.07 11.08
N GLY A 110 11.12 -1.76 10.00
CA GLY A 110 9.74 -2.16 9.72
C GLY A 110 9.67 -3.58 9.16
N PRO A 111 8.47 -4.17 9.06
CA PRO A 111 8.30 -5.50 8.51
C PRO A 111 8.77 -5.55 7.05
N ASP A 112 9.40 -6.64 6.65
CA ASP A 112 9.72 -6.93 5.25
C ASP A 112 8.60 -7.80 4.68
N LEU A 113 7.77 -7.19 3.83
CA LEU A 113 6.63 -7.88 3.22
C LEU A 113 6.91 -8.32 1.78
N LYS A 114 8.11 -8.04 1.24
CA LYS A 114 8.42 -8.25 -0.17
C LYS A 114 8.24 -9.70 -0.58
N GLU A 115 8.92 -10.61 0.10
CA GLU A 115 8.87 -12.04 -0.21
C GLU A 115 7.46 -12.61 -0.03
N LEU A 116 6.73 -12.12 0.98
CA LEU A 116 5.35 -12.51 1.25
C LEU A 116 4.45 -12.15 0.07
N PHE A 117 4.49 -10.90 -0.40
CA PHE A 117 3.67 -10.46 -1.53
C PHE A 117 4.13 -11.05 -2.85
N ASP A 118 5.44 -11.21 -3.06
CA ASP A 118 5.99 -11.92 -4.21
C ASP A 118 5.45 -13.35 -4.30
N THR A 119 5.45 -14.08 -3.17
CA THR A 119 4.88 -15.42 -3.10
C THR A 119 3.38 -15.40 -3.40
N LEU A 120 2.63 -14.53 -2.72
CA LEU A 120 1.18 -14.46 -2.85
C LEU A 120 0.74 -14.13 -4.28
N ILE A 121 1.35 -13.11 -4.91
CA ILE A 121 1.04 -12.71 -6.28
C ILE A 121 1.43 -13.82 -7.26
N SER A 122 2.61 -14.43 -7.08
CA SER A 122 3.05 -15.54 -7.92
C SER A 122 2.07 -16.71 -7.91
N ASP A 123 1.52 -17.06 -6.74
CA ASP A 123 0.50 -18.10 -6.63
C ASP A 123 -0.81 -17.71 -7.29
N VAL A 124 -1.28 -16.47 -7.11
CA VAL A 124 -2.48 -15.97 -7.80
C VAL A 124 -2.31 -16.10 -9.32
N VAL A 125 -1.19 -15.64 -9.84
CA VAL A 125 -0.88 -15.70 -11.28
C VAL A 125 -0.78 -17.14 -11.78
N LYS A 126 -0.17 -18.03 -11.00
CA LYS A 126 -0.08 -19.46 -11.31
C LYS A 126 -1.45 -20.11 -11.38
N ASP A 127 -2.33 -19.83 -10.41
CA ASP A 127 -3.67 -20.39 -10.35
C ASP A 127 -4.57 -19.86 -11.48
N ILE A 128 -4.38 -18.60 -11.90
CA ILE A 128 -5.02 -18.04 -13.10
C ILE A 128 -4.56 -18.80 -14.35
N LYS A 129 -3.24 -18.99 -14.54
CA LYS A 129 -2.67 -19.64 -15.72
C LYS A 129 -3.07 -21.12 -15.85
N SER A 130 -3.13 -21.83 -14.72
CA SER A 130 -3.57 -23.23 -14.65
C SER A 130 -5.08 -23.39 -14.86
N GLY A 131 -5.85 -22.30 -14.73
CA GLY A 131 -7.32 -22.32 -14.78
C GLY A 131 -7.98 -22.86 -13.50
N GLU A 132 -7.21 -23.00 -12.42
CA GLU A 132 -7.71 -23.30 -11.07
C GLU A 132 -8.50 -22.12 -10.49
N LEU A 133 -8.12 -20.88 -10.85
CA LEU A 133 -8.83 -19.67 -10.46
C LEU A 133 -9.80 -19.26 -11.57
N ARG A 134 -11.10 -19.31 -11.25
CA ARG A 134 -12.19 -18.82 -12.10
C ARG A 134 -13.08 -17.91 -11.29
N ILE A 135 -13.35 -16.71 -11.80
CA ILE A 135 -14.24 -15.73 -11.15
C ILE A 135 -15.67 -16.06 -11.58
N THR A 136 -16.28 -17.02 -10.88
CA THR A 136 -17.74 -17.20 -10.86
C THR A 136 -18.26 -16.67 -9.52
N LYS A 137 -19.54 -16.25 -9.45
CA LYS A 137 -20.15 -15.75 -8.20
C LYS A 137 -20.08 -16.75 -7.02
N VAL A 138 -19.91 -18.05 -7.29
CA VAL A 138 -19.89 -19.12 -6.28
C VAL A 138 -18.48 -19.35 -5.70
N ASP A 139 -17.43 -18.94 -6.41
CA ASP A 139 -16.03 -19.26 -6.05
C ASP A 139 -15.29 -18.12 -5.33
N ILE A 140 -15.78 -16.87 -5.38
CA ILE A 140 -15.06 -15.70 -4.83
C ILE A 140 -14.74 -15.88 -3.33
N ASP A 141 -15.72 -16.28 -2.52
CA ASP A 141 -15.50 -16.50 -1.07
C ASP A 141 -14.47 -17.59 -0.79
N LYS A 142 -14.47 -18.66 -1.60
CA LYS A 142 -13.53 -19.77 -1.48
C LYS A 142 -12.11 -19.35 -1.88
N ILE A 143 -11.99 -18.57 -2.95
CA ILE A 143 -10.72 -18.03 -3.44
C ILE A 143 -10.17 -17.01 -2.43
N SER A 144 -11.01 -16.09 -1.94
CA SER A 144 -10.65 -15.11 -0.91
C SER A 144 -10.14 -15.83 0.36
N LYS A 145 -10.86 -16.85 0.83
CA LYS A 145 -10.43 -17.67 1.99
C LYS A 145 -9.12 -18.44 1.74
N LYS A 146 -8.86 -18.92 0.52
CA LYS A 146 -7.59 -19.58 0.15
C LYS A 146 -6.41 -18.63 0.34
N TYR A 147 -6.51 -17.42 -0.21
CA TYR A 147 -5.43 -16.43 -0.13
C TYR A 147 -5.34 -15.75 1.24
N ASP A 148 -6.44 -15.57 1.96
CA ASP A 148 -6.45 -15.15 3.38
C ASP A 148 -5.66 -16.13 4.26
N ASN A 149 -5.91 -17.43 4.11
CA ASN A 149 -5.18 -18.45 4.86
C ASN A 149 -3.70 -18.45 4.47
N LYS A 150 -3.38 -18.35 3.18
CA LYS A 150 -1.99 -18.34 2.71
C LYS A 150 -1.24 -17.11 3.23
N PHE A 151 -1.86 -15.94 3.15
CA PHE A 151 -1.34 -14.70 3.73
C PHE A 151 -1.09 -14.85 5.22
N SER A 152 -2.05 -15.43 5.96
CA SER A 152 -1.93 -15.64 7.41
C SER A 152 -0.77 -16.59 7.77
N GLU A 153 -0.52 -17.62 6.96
CA GLU A 153 0.64 -18.52 7.14
C GLU A 153 1.96 -17.79 6.85
N LEU A 154 2.06 -17.08 5.73
CA LEU A 154 3.26 -16.31 5.38
C LEU A 154 3.54 -15.22 6.41
N ALA A 155 2.49 -14.57 6.93
CA ALA A 155 2.59 -13.49 7.90
C ALA A 155 3.19 -13.92 9.25
N LYS A 156 3.23 -15.22 9.56
CA LYS A 156 3.88 -15.73 10.80
C LYS A 156 5.39 -15.54 10.78
N ASN A 157 5.99 -15.46 9.60
CA ASN A 157 7.44 -15.42 9.41
C ASN A 157 7.94 -14.01 9.03
N ILE A 158 7.09 -12.99 9.11
CA ILE A 158 7.50 -11.61 8.81
C ILE A 158 8.63 -11.20 9.76
N GLN A 159 9.78 -10.91 9.16
CA GLN A 159 10.92 -10.32 9.84
C GLN A 159 10.86 -8.81 9.71
N THR A 160 11.56 -8.12 10.60
CA THR A 160 11.77 -6.67 10.47
C THR A 160 13.17 -6.41 9.94
N THR A 161 13.30 -5.43 9.05
CA THR A 161 14.58 -5.01 8.48
C THR A 161 14.71 -3.50 8.61
N GLU A 162 15.93 -3.03 8.87
CA GLU A 162 16.26 -1.61 8.85
C GLU A 162 16.48 -1.14 7.41
N ARG A 163 15.89 0.01 7.06
CA ARG A 163 15.97 0.66 5.76
C ARG A 163 16.15 2.15 5.99
N THR A 164 17.01 2.79 5.20
CA THR A 164 17.18 4.24 5.21
C THR A 164 16.94 4.76 3.81
N GLY A 165 16.14 5.81 3.70
CA GLY A 165 15.87 6.45 2.43
C GLY A 165 15.21 7.80 2.60
N ASP A 166 14.95 8.41 1.45
CA ASP A 166 14.34 9.71 1.33
C ASP A 166 12.85 9.54 1.07
N ILE A 167 12.02 10.37 1.72
CA ILE A 167 10.61 10.54 1.40
C ILE A 167 10.48 11.90 0.76
N GLU A 168 10.03 11.93 -0.49
CA GLU A 168 9.70 13.14 -1.21
C GLU A 168 8.32 13.68 -0.76
N LEU A 169 8.22 15.01 -0.63
CA LEU A 169 6.96 15.68 -0.37
C LEU A 169 6.76 16.84 -1.34
N GLU A 170 5.50 17.06 -1.71
CA GLU A 170 5.06 18.19 -2.50
C GLU A 170 4.00 18.99 -1.74
N LYS A 171 4.10 20.32 -1.78
CA LYS A 171 3.12 21.22 -1.20
C LYS A 171 1.95 21.41 -2.17
N LYS A 172 0.80 20.82 -1.84
CA LYS A 172 -0.45 20.91 -2.61
C LYS A 172 -1.48 21.69 -1.80
N ASN A 173 -2.01 22.77 -2.38
CA ASN A 173 -3.00 23.64 -1.72
C ASN A 173 -2.57 24.11 -0.33
N GLY A 174 -1.29 24.46 -0.18
CA GLY A 174 -0.72 24.93 1.09
C GLY A 174 -0.50 23.84 2.14
N LYS A 175 -0.54 22.56 1.76
CA LYS A 175 -0.28 21.42 2.66
C LYS A 175 0.73 20.47 2.04
N TRP A 176 1.66 19.97 2.84
CA TRP A 176 2.58 18.92 2.42
C TRP A 176 1.85 17.60 2.23
N VAL A 177 2.20 16.91 1.14
CA VAL A 177 1.73 15.56 0.81
C VAL A 177 2.97 14.73 0.53
N ALA A 178 3.16 13.66 1.30
CA ALA A 178 4.24 12.72 1.10
C ALA A 178 3.95 11.77 -0.07
N ASP A 179 5.00 11.36 -0.77
CA ASP A 179 4.91 10.30 -1.77
C ASP A 179 4.60 8.97 -1.06
N THR A 180 3.56 8.30 -1.54
CA THR A 180 3.04 7.07 -0.93
C THR A 180 3.93 5.87 -1.23
N ASP A 181 4.61 5.87 -2.37
CA ASP A 181 5.46 4.77 -2.80
C ASP A 181 6.72 4.76 -1.92
N ASP A 182 7.33 5.93 -1.68
CA ASP A 182 8.45 6.11 -0.73
C ASP A 182 8.06 5.63 0.69
N LEU A 183 6.84 5.98 1.14
CA LEU A 183 6.31 5.53 2.43
C LEU A 183 6.12 4.01 2.48
N CYS A 184 5.61 3.40 1.41
CA CYS A 184 5.42 1.95 1.32
C CYS A 184 6.76 1.19 1.28
N GLU A 185 7.68 1.64 0.44
CA GLU A 185 9.00 1.04 0.29
C GLU A 185 9.73 1.07 1.65
N LEU A 186 9.80 2.24 2.29
CA LEU A 186 10.50 2.38 3.55
C LEU A 186 9.80 1.69 4.73
N SER A 187 8.48 1.70 4.80
CA SER A 187 7.77 1.13 5.95
C SER A 187 7.64 -0.38 5.89
N VAL A 188 7.36 -0.95 4.71
CA VAL A 188 6.99 -2.36 4.56
C VAL A 188 7.79 -3.14 3.50
N ASN A 189 8.79 -2.52 2.88
CA ASN A 189 9.61 -3.10 1.80
C ASN A 189 8.78 -3.50 0.57
N ILE A 190 7.85 -2.64 0.16
CA ILE A 190 7.06 -2.84 -1.06
C ILE A 190 7.29 -1.65 -1.96
N ASP A 191 8.02 -1.89 -3.05
CA ASP A 191 8.17 -0.97 -4.17
C ASP A 191 7.14 -1.36 -5.25
N SER A 192 6.39 -0.39 -5.77
CA SER A 192 5.41 -0.63 -6.83
C SER A 192 6.10 -1.01 -8.15
N ASP A 193 7.33 -0.51 -8.39
CA ASP A 193 8.13 -0.78 -9.58
C ASP A 193 8.67 -2.22 -9.62
N ASP A 194 8.84 -2.89 -8.47
CA ASP A 194 9.25 -4.31 -8.38
C ASP A 194 8.30 -5.26 -9.12
N TYR A 195 7.07 -4.83 -9.30
CA TYR A 195 6.00 -5.62 -9.86
C TYR A 195 5.66 -5.28 -11.30
N ASP A 196 6.23 -4.20 -11.81
CA ASP A 196 6.03 -3.76 -13.18
C ASP A 196 6.51 -4.83 -14.17
N ASN A 197 5.56 -5.37 -14.93
CA ASN A 197 5.81 -6.42 -15.93
C ASN A 197 6.43 -7.72 -15.37
N LYS A 198 6.58 -7.86 -14.05
CA LYS A 198 7.08 -9.09 -13.41
C LYS A 198 6.10 -10.25 -13.57
N TYR A 199 4.81 -9.94 -13.50
CA TYR A 199 3.73 -10.91 -13.61
C TYR A 199 2.87 -10.59 -14.83
N GLU A 200 3.19 -11.21 -15.97
CA GLU A 200 2.36 -11.09 -17.18
C GLU A 200 1.19 -12.09 -17.15
N ILE A 201 -0.02 -11.56 -17.30
CA ILE A 201 -1.26 -12.32 -17.51
C ILE A 201 -1.70 -12.06 -18.95
N SER A 202 -1.81 -13.12 -19.77
CA SER A 202 -2.23 -12.98 -21.17
C SER A 202 -3.74 -12.77 -21.29
N GLU A 203 -4.21 -12.30 -22.45
CA GLU A 203 -5.64 -12.17 -22.74
C GLU A 203 -6.37 -13.53 -22.62
N ASN A 204 -5.72 -14.62 -23.03
CA ASN A 204 -6.22 -15.99 -22.87
C ASN A 204 -6.36 -16.39 -21.40
N ASP A 205 -5.43 -15.95 -20.54
CA ASP A 205 -5.51 -16.21 -19.10
C ASP A 205 -6.69 -15.44 -18.47
N ILE A 206 -7.00 -14.25 -18.98
CA ILE A 206 -8.20 -13.48 -18.59
C ILE A 206 -9.48 -14.19 -19.07
N TYR A 207 -9.51 -14.75 -20.29
CA TYR A 207 -10.68 -15.51 -20.75
C TYR A 207 -10.92 -16.76 -19.89
N LYS A 208 -9.87 -17.53 -19.59
CA LYS A 208 -9.92 -18.66 -18.64
C LYS A 208 -10.45 -18.23 -17.27
N LEU A 209 -9.95 -17.11 -16.75
CA LEU A 209 -10.36 -16.52 -15.48
C LEU A 209 -11.86 -16.18 -15.46
N LEU A 210 -12.38 -15.63 -16.56
CA LEU A 210 -13.78 -15.22 -16.69
C LEU A 210 -14.71 -16.36 -17.14
N GLY A 211 -14.18 -17.57 -17.37
CA GLY A 211 -14.96 -18.70 -17.87
C GLY A 211 -15.53 -18.47 -19.28
N LYS A 212 -14.83 -17.68 -20.09
CA LYS A 212 -15.17 -17.35 -21.49
C LYS A 212 -14.35 -18.16 -22.48
#